data_AF-A0A933T4N6-F1
#
_entry.id   AF-A0A933T4N6-F1
#
_cell.length_a   1.000
_cell.length_b   1.000
_cell.length_c   1.000
_cell.angle_alpha   90.00
_cell.angle_beta   90.00
_cell.angle_gamma   90.00
#
_symmetry.space_group_name_H-M   'P 1'
#
loop_
_entity.id
_entity.type
_entity.pdbx_description
1 polymer ?
#
loop_
_entity_poly.entity_id
_entity_poly.type
_entity_poly.pdbx_seq_one_letter_code
_entity_poly.pdbx_strand_id
1 'polypeptide(L)'
;MQIIKRIYKQSAFVLIPLAVLSAFFEWKKLPLSILIGGGLAVANLKGLAWGVQGLVGSGQQATGALVFFSMIRLFILIAIIVILLWLKIINIAGIFIGFTAVLVLLLKEGVRSAREEG
;
A
#
# COMPACT_ATOMS: atom_id res chain seq x y z
N MET A 1 -15.77 4.36 -0.34
CA MET A 1 -15.13 3.60 0.77
C MET A 1 -15.23 2.08 0.64
N GLN A 2 -16.25 1.54 -0.04
CA GLN A 2 -16.43 0.08 -0.15
C GLN A 2 -15.29 -0.62 -0.90
N ILE A 3 -14.81 -0.03 -2.01
CA ILE A 3 -13.62 -0.49 -2.77
C ILE A 3 -12.41 -0.69 -1.85
N ILE A 4 -12.13 0.30 -1.01
CA ILE A 4 -10.96 0.32 -0.12
C ILE A 4 -11.07 -0.73 0.98
N LYS A 5 -12.26 -0.87 1.59
CA LYS A 5 -12.51 -1.95 2.55
C LYS A 5 -12.29 -3.33 1.91
N ARG A 6 -12.68 -3.49 0.64
CA ARG A 6 -12.48 -4.73 -0.11
C ARG A 6 -10.99 -4.98 -0.40
N ILE A 7 -10.26 -3.95 -0.82
CA ILE A 7 -8.80 -4.02 -1.02
C ILE A 7 -8.11 -4.39 0.30
N TYR A 8 -8.45 -3.80 1.45
CA TYR A 8 -7.86 -4.21 2.74
C TYR A 8 -8.06 -5.70 3.03
N LYS A 9 -9.28 -6.20 2.84
CA LYS A 9 -9.61 -7.61 3.09
C LYS A 9 -8.88 -8.54 2.11
N GLN A 10 -8.86 -8.19 0.83
CA GLN A 10 -8.15 -8.96 -0.21
C GLN A 10 -6.64 -8.92 0.00
N SER A 11 -6.07 -7.77 0.38
CA SER A 11 -4.65 -7.63 0.68
C SER A 11 -4.23 -8.55 1.81
N ALA A 12 -5.00 -8.67 2.90
CA ALA A 12 -4.70 -9.65 3.94
C ALA A 12 -4.74 -11.10 3.39
N PHE A 13 -5.74 -11.41 2.56
CA PHE A 13 -5.92 -12.74 1.97
C PHE A 13 -4.87 -13.09 0.91
N VAL A 14 -4.21 -12.10 0.30
CA VAL A 14 -3.14 -12.30 -0.69
C VAL A 14 -1.77 -12.24 -0.04
N LEU A 15 -1.51 -11.25 0.81
CA LEU A 15 -0.20 -11.03 1.43
C LEU A 15 0.18 -12.13 2.41
N ILE A 16 -0.78 -12.67 3.18
CA ILE A 16 -0.49 -13.74 4.15
C ILE A 16 -0.05 -15.03 3.43
N PRO A 17 -0.81 -15.59 2.46
CA PRO A 17 -0.33 -16.74 1.69
C PRO A 17 0.96 -16.46 0.94
N LEU A 18 1.11 -15.26 0.35
CA LEU A 18 2.33 -14.90 -0.37
C LEU A 18 3.55 -14.88 0.56
N ALA A 19 3.41 -14.33 1.76
CA ALA A 19 4.46 -14.36 2.77
C ALA A 19 4.78 -15.79 3.21
N VAL A 20 3.77 -16.64 3.44
CA VAL A 20 3.95 -18.06 3.80
C VAL A 20 4.67 -18.83 2.69
N LEU A 21 4.24 -18.69 1.44
CA LEU A 21 4.88 -19.32 0.27
C LEU A 21 6.33 -18.86 0.10
N SER A 22 6.58 -17.58 0.37
CA SER A 22 7.92 -17.01 0.27
C SER A 22 8.88 -17.50 1.35
N ALA A 23 8.35 -18.01 2.48
CA ALA A 23 9.16 -18.56 3.56
C ALA A 23 9.86 -19.87 3.15
N PHE A 24 9.32 -20.58 2.15
CA PHE A 24 9.95 -21.77 1.56
C PHE A 24 11.19 -21.45 0.71
N PHE A 25 11.32 -20.20 0.23
CA PHE A 25 12.51 -19.74 -0.49
C PHE A 25 13.54 -19.12 0.46
N GLU A 26 13.11 -18.16 1.29
CA GLU A 26 13.99 -17.49 2.24
C GLU A 26 13.22 -17.12 3.53
N TRP A 27 13.24 -17.99 4.52
CA TRP A 27 12.41 -17.88 5.73
C TRP A 27 12.61 -16.58 6.55
N LYS A 28 13.81 -15.99 6.52
CA LYS A 28 14.19 -14.92 7.47
C LYS A 28 13.72 -13.53 7.04
N LYS A 29 14.08 -13.08 5.84
CA LYS A 29 13.84 -11.67 5.44
C LYS A 29 12.68 -11.53 4.49
N LEU A 30 12.46 -12.50 3.62
CA LEU A 30 11.60 -12.35 2.45
C LEU A 30 10.10 -12.30 2.81
N PRO A 31 9.55 -13.19 3.68
CA PRO A 31 8.18 -13.09 4.19
C PRO A 31 7.90 -11.77 4.88
N LEU A 32 8.81 -11.36 5.78
CA LEU A 32 8.67 -10.12 6.54
C LEU A 32 8.68 -8.91 5.61
N SER A 33 9.52 -8.92 4.59
CA SER A 33 9.63 -7.85 3.59
C SER A 33 8.37 -7.73 2.74
N ILE A 34 7.76 -8.85 2.35
CA ILE A 34 6.47 -8.86 1.64
C ILE A 34 5.37 -8.26 2.50
N LEU A 35 5.28 -8.66 3.77
CA LEU A 35 4.27 -8.12 4.69
C LEU A 35 4.47 -6.61 4.93
N ILE A 36 5.71 -6.17 5.11
CA ILE A 36 6.04 -4.75 5.30
C ILE A 36 5.74 -3.95 4.03
N GLY A 37 6.19 -4.41 2.86
CA GLY A 37 5.93 -3.72 1.59
C GLY A 37 4.44 -3.64 1.26
N GLY A 38 3.70 -4.74 1.48
CA GLY A 38 2.25 -4.76 1.34
C GLY A 38 1.55 -3.85 2.35
N GLY A 39 1.97 -3.89 3.62
CA GLY A 39 1.44 -3.01 4.67
C GLY A 39 1.66 -1.53 4.37
N LEU A 40 2.84 -1.16 3.87
CA LEU A 40 3.16 0.20 3.45
C LEU A 40 2.31 0.64 2.25
N ALA A 41 2.12 -0.23 1.25
CA ALA A 41 1.24 0.05 0.11
C ALA A 41 -0.21 0.28 0.55
N VAL A 42 -0.70 -0.56 1.46
CA VAL A 42 -2.02 -0.47 2.06
C VAL A 42 -2.20 0.82 2.87
N ALA A 43 -1.20 1.20 3.67
CA ALA A 43 -1.21 2.47 4.40
C ALA A 43 -1.17 3.68 3.45
N ASN A 44 -0.41 3.59 2.36
CA ASN A 44 -0.35 4.62 1.33
C ASN A 44 -1.72 4.81 0.66
N LEU A 45 -2.38 3.71 0.32
CA LEU A 45 -3.75 3.67 -0.22
C LEU A 45 -4.75 4.37 0.70
N LYS A 46 -4.66 4.12 2.01
CA LYS A 46 -5.47 4.80 3.03
C LYS A 46 -5.28 6.31 2.98
N GLY A 47 -4.03 6.75 2.94
CA GLY A 47 -3.66 8.16 2.89
C GLY A 47 -4.16 8.83 1.61
N LEU A 48 -4.07 8.15 0.46
CA LEU A 48 -4.61 8.66 -0.81
C LEU A 48 -6.12 8.84 -0.73
N ALA A 49 -6.83 7.84 -0.20
CA ALA A 49 -8.27 7.88 -0.10
C ALA A 49 -8.82 9.01 0.78
N TRP A 50 -8.16 9.23 1.93
CA TRP A 50 -8.48 10.36 2.81
C TRP A 50 -8.15 11.69 2.15
N GLY A 51 -7.01 11.78 1.45
CA GLY A 51 -6.65 12.97 0.70
C GLY A 51 -7.70 13.31 -0.37
N VAL A 52 -8.07 12.35 -1.22
CA VAL A 52 -9.07 12.55 -2.28
C VAL A 52 -10.45 12.89 -1.71
N GLN A 53 -10.89 12.26 -0.62
CA GLN A 53 -12.17 12.64 0.01
C GLN A 53 -12.16 14.06 0.54
N GLY A 54 -11.05 14.51 1.14
CA GLY A 54 -10.89 15.89 1.59
C GLY A 54 -10.98 16.91 0.45
N LEU A 55 -10.56 16.53 -0.76
CA LEU A 55 -10.61 17.36 -1.97
C LEU A 55 -12.00 17.39 -2.62
N VAL A 56 -12.63 16.23 -2.77
CA VAL A 56 -13.91 16.09 -3.48
C VAL A 56 -15.09 16.57 -2.62
N GLY A 57 -15.02 16.40 -1.29
CA GLY A 57 -16.11 16.75 -0.38
C GLY A 57 -16.19 18.22 0.02
N SER A 58 -15.13 19.02 -0.18
CA SER A 58 -15.04 20.40 0.33
C SER A 58 -15.27 21.48 -0.73
N GLY A 59 -15.42 21.14 -2.01
CA GLY A 59 -15.55 22.13 -3.10
C GLY A 59 -14.34 23.08 -3.24
N GLN A 60 -13.29 22.90 -2.43
CA GLN A 60 -12.09 23.72 -2.42
C GLN A 60 -10.99 23.03 -3.22
N GLN A 61 -10.35 23.82 -4.09
CA GLN A 61 -9.10 23.45 -4.76
C GLN A 61 -8.12 22.87 -3.74
N ALA A 62 -7.32 21.90 -4.20
CA ALA A 62 -6.34 21.21 -3.38
C ALA A 62 -5.52 22.18 -2.52
N THR A 63 -5.90 22.29 -1.25
CA THR A 63 -5.30 23.23 -0.32
C THR A 63 -3.86 22.79 -0.15
N GLY A 64 -2.89 23.71 -0.21
CA GLY A 64 -1.46 23.38 -0.10
C GLY A 64 -1.12 22.50 1.11
N ALA A 65 -1.93 22.56 2.18
CA ALA A 65 -1.87 21.67 3.34
C ALA A 65 -2.02 20.18 2.98
N LEU A 66 -2.90 19.82 2.05
CA LEU A 66 -3.18 18.44 1.65
C LEU A 66 -2.04 17.85 0.81
N VAL A 67 -1.41 18.68 -0.04
CA VAL A 67 -0.16 18.36 -0.74
C VAL A 67 0.98 18.19 0.26
N PHE A 68 1.11 19.11 1.23
CA PHE A 68 2.12 19.05 2.29
C PHE A 68 1.99 17.78 3.15
N PHE A 69 0.77 17.41 3.57
CA PHE A 69 0.53 16.15 4.28
C PHE A 69 0.86 14.93 3.42
N SER A 70 0.61 14.99 2.11
CA SER A 70 0.99 13.93 1.18
C SER A 70 2.51 13.81 1.05
N MET A 71 3.24 14.92 1.02
CA MET A 71 4.72 14.93 1.04
C MET A 71 5.28 14.37 2.35
N ILE A 72 4.74 14.77 3.51
CA ILE A 72 5.15 14.19 4.80
C ILE A 72 4.87 12.69 4.84
N ARG A 73 3.71 12.24 4.35
CA ARG A 73 3.40 10.80 4.24
C ARG A 73 4.44 10.07 3.40
N LEU A 74 4.79 10.62 2.24
CA LEU A 74 5.79 10.03 1.35
C LEU A 74 7.18 9.99 2.01
N PHE A 75 7.57 11.07 2.69
CA PHE A 75 8.81 11.17 3.43
C PHE A 75 8.89 10.11 4.55
N ILE A 76 7.85 9.96 5.36
CA ILE A 76 7.78 8.92 6.40
C ILE A 76 7.88 7.53 5.78
N LEU A 77 7.20 7.28 4.66
CA LEU A 77 7.22 5.98 3.98
C LEU A 77 8.64 5.65 3.47
N ILE A 78 9.31 6.61 2.83
CA ILE A 78 10.70 6.47 2.39
C ILE A 78 11.64 6.29 3.59
N ALA A 79 11.49 7.08 4.66
CA ALA A 79 12.30 6.97 5.86
C ALA A 79 12.17 5.59 6.51
N ILE A 80 10.95 5.04 6.62
CA ILE A 80 10.72 3.68 7.12
C ILE A 80 11.46 2.64 6.26
N ILE A 81 11.34 2.74 4.93
CA ILE A 81 12.05 1.82 4.02
C ILE A 81 13.57 1.94 4.20
N VAL A 82 14.12 3.16 4.23
CA VAL A 82 15.56 3.39 4.39
C VAL A 82 16.07 2.84 5.72
N ILE A 83 15.38 3.07 6.84
CA ILE A 83 15.76 2.55 8.15
C ILE A 83 15.75 1.02 8.13
N LEU A 84 14.70 0.41 7.61
CA LEU A 84 14.57 -1.05 7.58
C LEU A 84 15.66 -1.68 6.68
N LEU A 85 16.03 -1.03 5.57
CA LEU A 85 17.14 -1.46 4.71
C LEU A 85 18.49 -1.31 5.39
N TRP A 86 18.70 -0.22 6.11
CA TRP A 86 19.94 0.04 6.83
C TRP A 86 20.17 -0.98 7.95
N LEU A 87 19.10 -1.37 8.65
CA LEU A 87 19.13 -2.44 9.65
C LEU A 87 19.33 -3.85 9.03
N LYS A 88 19.31 -3.97 7.69
CA LYS A 88 19.44 -5.24 6.93
C LYS A 88 18.43 -6.33 7.34
N ILE A 89 17.31 -5.94 7.97
CA ILE A 89 16.26 -6.84 8.45
C ILE A 89 15.38 -7.32 7.29
N ILE A 90 15.34 -6.55 6.21
CA ILE A 90 14.44 -6.74 5.07
C ILE A 90 15.21 -6.86 3.75
N ASN A 91 14.56 -7.53 2.80
CA ASN A 91 14.96 -7.71 1.41
C ASN A 91 14.15 -6.76 0.54
N ILE A 92 14.84 -5.94 -0.26
CA ILE A 92 14.22 -4.97 -1.19
C ILE A 92 13.22 -5.68 -2.12
N ALA A 93 13.60 -6.83 -2.69
CA ALA A 93 12.74 -7.57 -3.61
C ALA A 93 11.42 -7.98 -2.93
N GLY A 94 11.48 -8.42 -1.67
CA GLY A 94 10.28 -8.75 -0.89
C GLY A 94 9.35 -7.56 -0.70
N ILE A 95 9.90 -6.36 -0.42
CA ILE A 95 9.07 -5.13 -0.35
C ILE A 95 8.36 -4.88 -1.67
N PHE A 96 9.08 -4.95 -2.79
CA PHE A 96 8.50 -4.71 -4.11
C PHE A 96 7.42 -5.73 -4.46
N ILE A 97 7.60 -7.00 -4.10
CA ILE A 97 6.59 -8.05 -4.27
C ILE A 97 5.32 -7.69 -3.49
N GLY A 98 5.46 -7.36 -2.19
CA GLY A 98 4.33 -6.97 -1.35
C GLY A 98 3.60 -5.73 -1.87
N PHE A 99 4.35 -4.71 -2.28
CA PHE A 99 3.79 -3.48 -2.84
C PHE A 99 3.03 -3.74 -4.15
N THR A 100 3.64 -4.52 -5.05
CA THR A 100 3.06 -4.85 -6.36
C THR A 100 1.79 -5.68 -6.22
N ALA A 101 1.76 -6.65 -5.29
CA ALA A 101 0.55 -7.43 -5.03
C ALA A 101 -0.65 -6.54 -4.67
N VAL A 102 -0.44 -5.55 -3.80
CA VAL A 102 -1.49 -4.58 -3.42
C VAL A 102 -1.86 -3.66 -4.58
N LEU A 103 -0.89 -3.23 -5.38
CA LEU A 103 -1.13 -2.41 -6.58
C LEU A 103 -1.99 -3.15 -7.61
N VAL A 104 -1.71 -4.43 -7.87
CA VAL A 104 -2.53 -5.28 -8.76
C VAL A 104 -3.96 -5.41 -8.24
N LEU A 105 -4.15 -5.59 -6.92
CA LEU A 105 -5.48 -5.61 -6.32
C LEU A 105 -6.22 -4.29 -6.47
N LEU A 106 -5.54 -3.15 -6.27
CA LEU A 106 -6.11 -1.83 -6.52
C LEU A 106 -6.54 -1.69 -7.98
N LEU A 107 -5.69 -2.06 -8.94
CA LEU A 107 -6.01 -1.93 -10.36
C LEU A 107 -7.20 -2.81 -10.74
N LYS A 108 -7.21 -4.06 -10.26
CA LYS A 108 -8.29 -5.01 -10.50
C LYS A 108 -9.63 -4.50 -9.95
N GLU A 109 -9.65 -4.02 -8.71
CA GLU A 109 -10.88 -3.51 -8.09
C GLU A 109 -11.30 -2.17 -8.68
N GLY A 110 -10.35 -1.31 -9.06
CA GLY A 110 -10.61 -0.04 -9.75
C GLY A 110 -11.29 -0.24 -11.10
N VAL A 111 -10.77 -1.16 -11.93
CA VAL A 111 -11.38 -1.51 -13.22
C VAL A 111 -12.75 -2.15 -13.03
N ARG A 112 -12.90 -3.03 -12.03
CA ARG A 112 -14.18 -3.65 -11.71
C ARG A 112 -15.25 -2.60 -11.35
N SER A 113 -14.92 -1.66 -10.47
CA SER A 113 -15.86 -0.60 -10.08
C SER A 113 -16.26 0.27 -11.26
N ALA A 114 -15.29 0.63 -12.13
CA ALA A 114 -15.56 1.41 -13.33
C ALA A 114 -16.49 0.70 -14.34
N ARG A 115 -16.50 -0.64 -14.35
CA ARG A 115 -17.43 -1.44 -15.18
C ARG A 115 -18.78 -1.69 -14.54
N GLU A 116 -18.90 -1.61 -13.22
CA GLU A 116 -20.18 -1.76 -12.50
C GLU A 116 -20.95 -0.42 -12.47
N GLU A 117 -20.27 0.72 -12.63
CA GLU A 117 -20.85 2.08 -12.64
C GLU A 117 -21.10 2.68 -14.03
N GLY A 118 -20.61 2.05 -15.12
CA GLY A 118 -20.79 2.50 -16.51
C GLY A 118 -21.62 1.53 -17.34
#